data_AF-A0AAF5PGY0-F1
#
_entry.id   AF-A0AAF5PGY0-F1
#
_cell.length_a   1.000
_cell.length_b   1.000
_cell.length_c   1.000
_cell.angle_alpha   90.00
_cell.angle_beta   90.00
_cell.angle_gamma   90.00
#
_symmetry.space_group_name_H-M   'P 1'
#
loop_
_entity.id
_entity.type
_entity.pdbx_description
1 polymer ?
#
loop_
_entity_poly.entity_id
_entity_poly.type
_entity_poly.pdbx_seq_one_letter_code
_entity_poly.pdbx_strand_id
1 'polypeptide(L)'
;MAEKEHNLSNVEVMRYSRQILVQEFGVQGQERLRATSLLIVGAGGLGCPVALYCAGAGVGRIGIVDGDFISSDNLHRQIAYDEHCVGQSKAESLKSSIKKLNSSVRIDVYKHYLSKHNALDIVSNYDIVADCTDNVSTSYVLSWYLVNDACILMKKPLVSGSAVRWDGQLSVYGYGEGCPCYRCLFPKPPAIDAVTKCSDSGVLGPVVGVIGSMQAGEIIKIAATKKSCFAGFLYLFNALNGTSKTIKLRQQKDNCAVCGKEQTITELGDCKELYGCSTRTRIKILAENDRIDPYSYFKLSENSGKKPILIDTRWPHEFSIGHLPNAINIPMLKLCCLTSADVVRELEADIKEMRDRGVYVICRRGEDSQIAVLYLRKEFADSLVPFKDINGGYEKWSQAVDKDFPIY
;
A
#
# COMPACT_ATOMS: atom_id res chain seq x y z
N MET A 1 1.49 45.66 -28.86
CA MET A 1 1.49 44.28 -28.34
C MET A 1 2.55 44.23 -27.26
N ALA A 2 2.26 43.69 -26.08
CA ALA A 2 3.28 43.53 -25.04
C ALA A 2 4.32 42.49 -25.50
N GLU A 3 5.61 42.81 -25.41
CA GLU A 3 6.68 41.84 -25.59
C GLU A 3 6.61 40.79 -24.48
N LYS A 4 6.79 39.52 -24.85
CA LYS A 4 6.84 38.41 -23.90
C LYS A 4 8.17 37.71 -24.03
N GLU A 5 8.89 37.60 -22.93
CA GLU A 5 10.12 36.82 -22.82
C GLU A 5 9.84 35.33 -22.51
N HIS A 6 8.62 34.85 -22.83
CA HIS A 6 8.17 33.50 -22.48
C HIS A 6 7.21 32.90 -23.51
N ASN A 7 7.19 31.57 -23.57
CA ASN A 7 6.43 30.75 -24.51
C ASN A 7 5.05 30.31 -23.98
N LEU A 8 4.58 30.87 -22.87
CA LEU A 8 3.23 30.63 -22.35
C LEU A 8 2.17 31.44 -23.11
N SER A 9 1.08 30.78 -23.48
CA SER A 9 -0.12 31.42 -24.01
C SER A 9 -0.78 32.32 -22.97
N ASN A 10 -1.61 33.28 -23.41
CA ASN A 10 -2.37 34.14 -22.49
C ASN A 10 -3.26 33.32 -21.55
N VAL A 11 -3.86 32.22 -22.04
CA VAL A 11 -4.72 31.34 -21.25
C VAL A 11 -3.92 30.66 -20.14
N GLU A 12 -2.72 30.16 -20.45
CA GLU A 12 -1.82 29.57 -19.45
C GLU A 12 -1.37 30.60 -18.42
N VAL A 13 -0.99 31.81 -18.85
CA VAL A 13 -0.58 32.89 -17.93
C VAL A 13 -1.73 33.26 -16.98
N MET A 14 -2.95 33.40 -17.48
CA MET A 14 -4.11 33.69 -16.63
C MET A 14 -4.38 32.56 -15.63
N ARG A 15 -4.38 31.30 -16.11
CA ARG A 15 -4.64 30.12 -15.30
C ARG A 15 -3.61 29.93 -14.18
N TYR A 16 -2.33 30.11 -14.49
CA TYR A 16 -1.22 29.91 -13.56
C TYR A 16 -0.72 31.21 -12.91
N SER A 17 -1.47 32.31 -13.05
CA SER A 17 -1.07 33.65 -12.58
C SER A 17 -0.63 33.65 -11.11
N ARG A 18 -1.37 32.96 -10.23
CA ARG A 18 -1.06 32.92 -8.79
C ARG A 18 0.24 32.20 -8.46
N GLN A 19 0.59 31.13 -9.17
CA GLN A 19 1.85 30.41 -8.95
C GLN A 19 3.03 31.07 -9.68
N ILE A 20 2.81 31.70 -10.83
CA ILE A 20 3.82 32.49 -11.54
C ILE A 20 4.33 33.66 -10.68
N LEU A 21 3.48 34.24 -9.83
CA LEU A 21 3.85 35.35 -8.93
C LEU A 21 4.78 34.92 -7.79
N VAL A 22 4.94 33.62 -7.52
CA VAL A 22 5.90 33.12 -6.52
C VAL A 22 7.31 33.36 -7.06
N GLN A 23 8.12 34.15 -6.35
CA GLN A 23 9.41 34.65 -6.86
C GLN A 23 10.38 33.51 -7.23
N GLU A 24 10.46 32.47 -6.42
CA GLU A 24 11.32 31.30 -6.65
C GLU A 24 10.83 30.42 -7.80
N PHE A 25 9.59 30.60 -8.24
CA PHE A 25 8.94 29.84 -9.30
C PHE A 25 8.99 30.63 -10.63
N GLY A 26 8.32 31.78 -10.68
CA GLY A 26 8.31 32.68 -11.83
C GLY A 26 7.72 32.06 -13.09
N VAL A 27 7.75 32.85 -14.17
CA VAL A 27 7.31 32.40 -15.51
C VAL A 27 8.17 31.25 -16.03
N GLN A 28 9.49 31.32 -15.81
CA GLN A 28 10.43 30.29 -16.25
C GLN A 28 10.18 28.94 -15.56
N GLY A 29 9.81 28.95 -14.27
CA GLY A 29 9.42 27.75 -13.54
C GLY A 29 8.19 27.11 -14.15
N GLN A 30 7.20 27.92 -14.54
CA GLN A 30 6.00 27.43 -15.23
C GLN A 30 6.33 26.81 -16.59
N GLU A 31 7.21 27.42 -17.38
CA GLU A 31 7.62 26.87 -18.68
C GLU A 31 8.32 25.51 -18.51
N ARG A 32 9.22 25.40 -17.54
CA ARG A 32 9.90 24.13 -17.21
C ARG A 32 8.90 23.08 -16.72
N LEU A 33 7.95 23.47 -15.88
CA LEU A 33 6.90 22.57 -15.39
C LEU A 33 6.03 22.06 -16.56
N ARG A 34 5.62 22.95 -17.47
CA ARG A 34 4.90 22.59 -18.69
C ARG A 34 5.71 21.68 -19.61
N ALA A 35 7.03 21.83 -19.66
CA ALA A 35 7.88 20.96 -20.47
C ALA A 35 8.17 19.60 -19.79
N THR A 36 7.81 19.44 -18.51
CA THR A 36 8.12 18.24 -17.73
C THR A 36 7.09 17.14 -17.94
N SER A 37 7.58 15.90 -17.98
CA SER A 37 6.80 14.66 -17.97
C SER A 37 6.94 13.91 -16.64
N LEU A 38 5.81 13.57 -16.03
CA LEU A 38 5.72 12.87 -14.74
C LEU A 38 5.13 11.48 -14.94
N LEU A 39 5.75 10.43 -14.38
CA LEU A 39 5.15 9.12 -14.23
C LEU A 39 4.64 8.94 -12.81
N ILE A 40 3.39 8.51 -12.64
CA ILE A 40 2.80 8.16 -11.35
C ILE A 40 2.57 6.65 -11.34
N VAL A 41 3.26 5.95 -10.44
CA VAL A 41 3.10 4.51 -10.23
C VAL A 41 2.19 4.29 -9.03
N GLY A 42 0.96 3.86 -9.29
CA GLY A 42 -0.11 3.75 -8.30
C GLY A 42 -1.06 4.96 -8.33
N ALA A 43 -2.33 4.69 -8.63
CA ALA A 43 -3.45 5.63 -8.68
C ALA A 43 -4.33 5.52 -7.42
N GLY A 44 -3.70 5.20 -6.28
CA GLY A 44 -4.35 5.05 -4.97
C GLY A 44 -4.38 6.35 -4.15
N GLY A 45 -4.36 6.21 -2.82
CA GLY A 45 -4.50 7.34 -1.89
C GLY A 45 -3.35 8.36 -1.95
N LEU A 46 -2.14 7.94 -2.33
CA LEU A 46 -1.01 8.83 -2.60
C LEU A 46 -1.06 9.39 -4.04
N GLY A 47 -1.39 8.55 -5.01
CA GLY A 47 -1.41 8.92 -6.43
C GLY A 47 -2.47 9.96 -6.77
N CYS A 48 -3.64 9.90 -6.13
CA CYS A 48 -4.73 10.86 -6.32
C CYS A 48 -4.28 12.32 -6.06
N PRO A 49 -3.81 12.71 -4.86
CA PRO A 49 -3.33 14.06 -4.62
C PRO A 49 -2.12 14.42 -5.49
N VAL A 50 -1.17 13.50 -5.72
CA VAL A 50 -0.03 13.78 -6.62
C VAL A 50 -0.50 14.21 -8.00
N ALA A 51 -1.40 13.43 -8.61
CA ALA A 51 -1.88 13.69 -9.95
C ALA A 51 -2.69 14.98 -10.03
N LEU A 52 -3.59 15.22 -9.07
CA LEU A 52 -4.45 16.40 -9.05
C LEU A 52 -3.64 17.69 -8.85
N TYR A 53 -2.71 17.72 -7.88
CA TYR A 53 -1.88 18.91 -7.65
C TYR A 53 -0.89 19.16 -8.81
N CYS A 54 -0.22 18.13 -9.33
CA CYS A 54 0.69 18.28 -10.46
C CYS A 54 -0.03 18.73 -11.74
N ALA A 55 -1.22 18.19 -12.01
CA ALA A 55 -2.02 18.62 -13.16
C ALA A 55 -2.58 20.03 -12.96
N GLY A 56 -3.06 20.36 -11.76
CA GLY A 56 -3.52 21.71 -11.41
C GLY A 56 -2.41 22.75 -11.59
N ALA A 57 -1.18 22.41 -11.23
CA ALA A 57 0.00 23.25 -11.42
C ALA A 57 0.49 23.33 -12.88
N GLY A 58 0.03 22.45 -13.77
CA GLY A 58 0.35 22.50 -15.19
C GLY A 58 1.59 21.72 -15.61
N VAL A 59 1.87 20.57 -14.97
CA VAL A 59 2.79 19.57 -15.55
C VAL A 59 2.28 19.19 -16.94
N GLY A 60 3.15 19.21 -17.96
CA GLY A 60 2.71 19.07 -19.35
C GLY A 60 2.23 17.68 -19.73
N ARG A 61 2.87 16.64 -19.18
CA ARG A 61 2.55 15.24 -19.47
C ARG A 61 2.55 14.42 -18.19
N ILE A 62 1.48 13.65 -17.95
CA ILE A 62 1.35 12.75 -16.81
C ILE A 62 1.06 11.33 -17.32
N GLY A 63 1.93 10.38 -16.98
CA GLY A 63 1.69 8.95 -17.15
C GLY A 63 1.12 8.35 -15.88
N ILE A 64 0.11 7.49 -15.98
CA ILE A 64 -0.52 6.83 -14.83
C ILE A 64 -0.44 5.32 -15.03
N VAL A 65 0.22 4.62 -14.10
CA VAL A 65 0.36 3.16 -14.10
C VAL A 65 -0.41 2.59 -12.92
N ASP A 66 -1.51 1.90 -13.19
CA ASP A 66 -2.29 1.17 -12.18
C ASP A 66 -3.11 0.06 -12.84
N GLY A 67 -3.01 -1.16 -12.30
CA GLY A 67 -3.74 -2.34 -12.78
C GLY A 67 -5.07 -2.60 -12.05
N ASP A 68 -5.36 -1.87 -10.98
CA ASP A 68 -6.53 -2.09 -10.14
C ASP A 68 -7.79 -1.39 -10.67
N PHE A 69 -8.91 -1.83 -10.10
CA PHE A 69 -10.22 -1.19 -10.21
C PHE A 69 -10.56 -0.45 -8.92
N ILE A 70 -11.44 0.53 -9.03
CA ILE A 70 -11.93 1.31 -7.89
C ILE A 70 -12.90 0.45 -7.08
N SER A 71 -12.72 0.47 -5.77
CA SER A 71 -13.58 -0.21 -4.80
C SER A 71 -14.10 0.78 -3.76
N SER A 72 -15.30 0.54 -3.23
CA SER A 72 -15.97 1.44 -2.29
C SER A 72 -15.19 1.62 -0.98
N ASP A 73 -14.55 0.57 -0.47
CA ASP A 73 -13.70 0.57 0.72
C ASP A 73 -12.42 1.42 0.56
N ASN A 74 -12.11 1.85 -0.66
CA ASN A 74 -10.95 2.68 -0.99
C ASN A 74 -11.29 4.16 -1.15
N LEU A 75 -12.58 4.52 -1.33
CA LEU A 75 -13.01 5.90 -1.64
C LEU A 75 -12.68 6.89 -0.52
N HIS A 76 -12.69 6.45 0.75
CA HIS A 76 -12.39 7.31 1.91
C HIS A 76 -10.98 7.95 1.87
N ARG A 77 -10.07 7.42 1.05
CA ARG A 77 -8.69 7.92 0.88
C ARG A 77 -8.31 8.23 -0.56
N GLN A 78 -9.10 7.79 -1.55
CA GLN A 78 -8.86 8.00 -2.98
C GLN A 78 -9.73 9.13 -3.51
N ILE A 79 -9.43 10.35 -3.07
CA ILE A 79 -10.26 11.55 -3.24
C ILE A 79 -10.48 12.01 -4.69
N ALA A 80 -9.82 11.38 -5.68
CA ALA A 80 -10.04 11.68 -7.09
C ALA A 80 -11.25 10.95 -7.69
N TYR A 81 -11.86 10.03 -6.94
CA TYR A 81 -12.95 9.17 -7.39
C TYR A 81 -14.22 9.45 -6.59
N ASP A 82 -15.36 9.17 -7.21
CA ASP A 82 -16.68 9.20 -6.59
C ASP A 82 -17.32 7.80 -6.63
N GLU A 83 -18.49 7.65 -6.00
CA GLU A 83 -19.20 6.36 -5.92
C GLU A 83 -19.60 5.82 -7.30
N HIS A 84 -19.76 6.68 -8.32
CA HIS A 84 -20.07 6.24 -9.69
C HIS A 84 -18.85 5.63 -10.39
N CYS A 85 -17.64 5.88 -9.89
CA CYS A 85 -16.42 5.29 -10.43
C CYS A 85 -16.18 3.85 -9.96
N VAL A 86 -16.95 3.31 -9.00
CA VAL A 86 -16.75 1.95 -8.48
C VAL A 86 -16.82 0.91 -9.61
N GLY A 87 -15.85 -0.01 -9.63
CA GLY A 87 -15.68 -1.01 -10.69
C GLY A 87 -14.95 -0.53 -11.94
N GLN A 88 -14.66 0.77 -12.08
CA GLN A 88 -13.89 1.32 -13.19
C GLN A 88 -12.38 1.22 -12.91
N SER A 89 -11.56 1.23 -13.96
CA SER A 89 -10.09 1.25 -13.82
C SER A 89 -9.65 2.51 -13.07
N LYS A 90 -8.79 2.37 -12.06
CA LYS A 90 -8.24 3.51 -11.32
C LYS A 90 -7.50 4.47 -12.26
N ALA A 91 -6.65 3.94 -13.14
CA ALA A 91 -5.82 4.76 -14.02
C ALA A 91 -6.65 5.60 -15.01
N GLU A 92 -7.70 5.04 -15.63
CA GLU A 92 -8.57 5.80 -16.54
C GLU A 92 -9.48 6.79 -15.81
N SER A 93 -9.97 6.41 -14.62
CA SER A 93 -10.79 7.30 -13.80
C SER A 93 -9.96 8.50 -13.35
N LEU A 94 -8.70 8.30 -12.97
CA LEU A 94 -7.81 9.38 -12.58
C LEU A 94 -7.52 10.31 -13.75
N LYS A 95 -7.32 9.77 -14.97
CA LYS A 95 -7.24 10.57 -16.19
C LYS A 95 -8.49 11.44 -16.39
N SER A 96 -9.68 10.88 -16.20
CA SER A 96 -10.95 11.62 -16.31
C SER A 96 -10.99 12.78 -15.31
N SER A 97 -10.66 12.52 -14.04
CA SER A 97 -10.61 13.54 -12.99
C SER A 97 -9.59 14.65 -13.30
N ILE A 98 -8.41 14.29 -13.79
CA ILE A 98 -7.41 15.27 -14.23
C ILE A 98 -7.93 16.09 -15.41
N LYS A 99 -8.59 15.48 -16.41
CA LYS A 99 -9.11 16.22 -17.57
C LYS A 99 -10.23 17.19 -17.20
N LYS A 100 -11.06 16.85 -16.21
CA LYS A 100 -12.04 17.77 -15.62
C LYS A 100 -11.36 18.95 -14.94
N LEU A 101 -10.25 18.70 -14.23
CA LEU A 101 -9.47 19.73 -13.55
C LEU A 101 -8.70 20.63 -14.54
N ASN A 102 -7.87 20.04 -15.40
CA ASN A 102 -7.00 20.72 -16.35
C ASN A 102 -6.89 19.93 -17.67
N SER A 103 -7.69 20.34 -18.66
CA SER A 103 -7.75 19.67 -19.96
C SER A 103 -6.48 19.83 -20.80
N SER A 104 -5.62 20.81 -20.50
CA SER A 104 -4.38 21.09 -21.24
C SER A 104 -3.28 20.03 -21.03
N VAL A 105 -3.34 19.28 -19.93
CA VAL A 105 -2.32 18.28 -19.57
C VAL A 105 -2.45 17.04 -20.46
N ARG A 106 -1.37 16.59 -21.09
CA ARG A 106 -1.35 15.30 -21.80
C ARG A 106 -1.34 14.15 -20.79
N ILE A 107 -2.18 13.14 -20.99
CA ILE A 107 -2.27 12.01 -20.06
C ILE A 107 -2.16 10.70 -20.82
N ASP A 108 -1.19 9.88 -20.41
CA ASP A 108 -1.02 8.51 -20.91
C ASP A 108 -1.39 7.53 -19.79
N VAL A 109 -2.11 6.46 -20.13
CA VAL A 109 -2.66 5.51 -19.16
C VAL A 109 -2.16 4.10 -19.44
N TYR A 110 -1.64 3.45 -18.41
CA TYR A 110 -1.18 2.07 -18.41
C TYR A 110 -2.02 1.26 -17.41
N LYS A 111 -3.00 0.51 -17.93
CA LYS A 111 -3.96 -0.29 -17.15
C LYS A 111 -3.39 -1.64 -16.70
N HIS A 112 -2.12 -1.65 -16.32
CA HIS A 112 -1.40 -2.84 -15.90
C HIS A 112 -0.39 -2.45 -14.82
N TYR A 113 0.01 -3.42 -14.00
CA TYR A 113 1.07 -3.18 -13.03
C TYR A 113 2.41 -2.97 -13.72
N LEU A 114 3.24 -2.15 -13.09
CA LEU A 114 4.64 -2.06 -13.44
C LEU A 114 5.31 -3.42 -13.15
N SER A 115 6.08 -3.92 -14.10
CA SER A 115 6.76 -5.21 -14.04
C SER A 115 8.15 -5.10 -14.63
N LYS A 116 9.02 -6.09 -14.38
CA LYS A 116 10.35 -6.13 -15.00
C LYS A 116 10.33 -6.01 -16.52
N HIS A 117 9.27 -6.46 -17.17
CA HIS A 117 9.14 -6.50 -18.64
C HIS A 117 8.78 -5.15 -19.24
N ASN A 118 8.14 -4.25 -18.49
CA ASN A 118 7.64 -2.98 -19.01
C ASN A 118 8.24 -1.75 -18.30
N ALA A 119 8.89 -1.94 -17.14
CA ALA A 119 9.29 -0.84 -16.28
C ALA A 119 10.32 0.09 -16.94
N LEU A 120 11.38 -0.47 -17.57
CA LEU A 120 12.40 0.35 -18.22
C LEU A 120 11.83 1.15 -19.39
N ASP A 121 11.03 0.50 -20.23
CA ASP A 121 10.38 1.13 -21.37
C ASP A 121 9.47 2.27 -20.94
N ILE A 122 8.63 2.05 -19.93
CA ILE A 122 7.71 3.08 -19.43
C ILE A 122 8.51 4.20 -18.76
N VAL A 123 9.39 3.90 -17.80
CA VAL A 123 10.14 4.90 -17.01
C VAL A 123 11.03 5.78 -17.88
N SER A 124 11.65 5.22 -18.93
CA SER A 124 12.54 5.98 -19.82
C SER A 124 11.87 7.21 -20.47
N ASN A 125 10.55 7.13 -20.68
CA ASN A 125 9.72 8.15 -21.34
C ASN A 125 9.35 9.36 -20.48
N TYR A 126 9.70 9.36 -19.19
CA TYR A 126 9.33 10.42 -18.25
C TYR A 126 10.55 11.07 -17.60
N ASP A 127 10.42 12.32 -17.17
CA ASP A 127 11.51 13.07 -16.53
C ASP A 127 11.60 12.81 -15.03
N ILE A 128 10.45 12.61 -14.38
CA ILE A 128 10.33 12.40 -12.94
C ILE A 128 9.38 11.23 -12.70
N VAL A 129 9.68 10.39 -11.71
CA VAL A 129 8.82 9.28 -11.29
C VAL A 129 8.34 9.51 -9.86
N ALA A 130 7.04 9.37 -9.64
CA ALA A 130 6.41 9.32 -8.33
C ALA A 130 6.05 7.87 -8.00
N ASP A 131 6.64 7.34 -6.93
CA ASP A 131 6.21 6.08 -6.35
C ASP A 131 5.08 6.36 -5.35
N CYS A 132 3.88 5.97 -5.76
CA CYS A 132 2.63 6.11 -5.03
C CYS A 132 1.99 4.73 -4.79
N THR A 133 2.79 3.67 -4.83
CA THR A 133 2.33 2.30 -4.57
C THR A 133 1.90 2.16 -3.12
N ASP A 134 0.84 1.39 -2.89
CA ASP A 134 0.31 1.18 -1.55
C ASP A 134 1.04 0.04 -0.82
N ASN A 135 1.28 0.25 0.47
CA ASN A 135 2.10 -0.63 1.31
C ASN A 135 1.36 -1.89 1.81
N VAL A 136 0.31 -2.34 1.11
CA VAL A 136 -0.70 -3.23 1.70
C VAL A 136 -0.53 -4.69 1.24
N SER A 137 0.48 -5.03 0.45
CA SER A 137 0.73 -6.44 0.11
C SER A 137 2.20 -6.77 -0.12
N THR A 138 2.57 -8.02 0.17
CA THR A 138 3.90 -8.58 -0.08
C THR A 138 4.37 -8.40 -1.53
N SER A 139 3.43 -8.37 -2.49
CA SER A 139 3.72 -8.11 -3.90
C SER A 139 4.22 -6.68 -4.16
N TYR A 140 3.92 -5.72 -3.27
CA TYR A 140 4.31 -4.31 -3.39
C TYR A 140 5.65 -3.96 -2.75
N VAL A 141 6.14 -4.75 -1.78
CA VAL A 141 7.53 -4.60 -1.33
C VAL A 141 8.48 -4.79 -2.51
N LEU A 142 8.17 -5.72 -3.42
CA LEU A 142 8.91 -5.91 -4.66
C LEU A 142 8.71 -4.75 -5.66
N SER A 143 7.57 -4.05 -5.63
CA SER A 143 7.36 -2.89 -6.50
C SER A 143 8.24 -1.70 -6.12
N TRP A 144 8.54 -1.47 -4.84
CA TRP A 144 9.47 -0.39 -4.45
C TRP A 144 10.87 -0.60 -5.01
N TYR A 145 11.40 -1.84 -4.89
CA TYR A 145 12.69 -2.19 -5.47
C TYR A 145 12.67 -2.09 -6.99
N LEU A 146 11.61 -2.58 -7.64
CA LEU A 146 11.45 -2.49 -9.09
C LEU A 146 11.45 -1.04 -9.58
N VAL A 147 10.64 -0.17 -8.97
CA VAL A 147 10.55 1.25 -9.34
C VAL A 147 11.88 1.95 -9.06
N ASN A 148 12.50 1.70 -7.90
CA ASN A 148 13.82 2.23 -7.59
C ASN A 148 14.86 1.84 -8.64
N ASP A 149 14.98 0.54 -8.93
CA ASP A 149 16.02 0.05 -9.82
C ASP A 149 15.79 0.56 -11.25
N ALA A 150 14.53 0.58 -11.72
CA ALA A 150 14.18 1.17 -13.02
C ALA A 150 14.56 2.65 -13.10
N CYS A 151 14.27 3.43 -12.07
CA CYS A 151 14.63 4.85 -12.00
C CYS A 151 16.14 5.06 -12.00
N ILE A 152 16.90 4.30 -11.22
CA ILE A 152 18.36 4.43 -11.19
C ILE A 152 18.99 4.05 -12.53
N LEU A 153 18.56 2.93 -13.13
CA LEU A 153 19.05 2.47 -14.43
C LEU A 153 18.74 3.49 -15.54
N MET A 154 17.55 4.11 -15.50
CA MET A 154 17.12 5.14 -16.45
C MET A 154 17.52 6.56 -16.05
N LYS A 155 18.28 6.73 -14.95
CA LYS A 155 18.74 8.01 -14.40
C LYS A 155 17.60 9.02 -14.18
N LYS A 156 16.48 8.54 -13.64
CA LYS A 156 15.29 9.34 -13.32
C LYS A 156 15.22 9.61 -11.81
N PRO A 157 14.95 10.85 -11.37
CA PRO A 157 14.63 11.12 -9.98
C PRO A 157 13.36 10.38 -9.56
N LEU A 158 13.42 9.77 -8.38
CA LEU A 158 12.31 9.06 -7.77
C LEU A 158 11.82 9.80 -6.52
N VAL A 159 10.57 10.25 -6.54
CA VAL A 159 9.88 10.84 -5.39
C VAL A 159 8.98 9.76 -4.76
N SER A 160 9.45 9.14 -3.69
CA SER A 160 8.74 8.01 -3.06
C SER A 160 8.05 8.45 -1.77
N GLY A 161 6.77 8.10 -1.65
CA GLY A 161 5.95 8.34 -0.48
C GLY A 161 5.34 7.03 0.02
N SER A 162 5.15 6.92 1.33
CA SER A 162 4.42 5.81 1.93
C SER A 162 3.63 6.29 3.14
N ALA A 163 2.56 5.56 3.49
CA ALA A 163 1.82 5.81 4.71
C ALA A 163 1.19 4.53 5.25
N VAL A 164 1.12 4.42 6.56
CA VAL A 164 0.51 3.30 7.29
C VAL A 164 0.02 3.81 8.64
N ARG A 165 -1.20 3.45 9.05
CA ARG A 165 -1.84 3.97 10.27
C ARG A 165 -1.84 5.51 10.29
N TRP A 166 -1.10 6.08 11.25
CA TRP A 166 -0.92 7.52 11.48
C TRP A 166 0.43 8.03 10.95
N ASP A 167 1.28 7.15 10.43
CA ASP A 167 2.63 7.47 10.02
C ASP A 167 2.71 7.62 8.50
N GLY A 168 3.43 8.66 8.06
CA GLY A 168 3.73 8.96 6.68
C GLY A 168 5.23 9.17 6.48
N GLN A 169 5.73 8.83 5.30
CA GLN A 169 7.14 8.99 4.94
C GLN A 169 7.28 9.54 3.53
N LEU A 170 8.32 10.36 3.32
CA LEU A 170 8.68 10.93 2.03
C LEU A 170 10.20 10.99 1.86
N SER A 171 10.69 10.61 0.69
CA SER A 171 12.09 10.79 0.31
C SER A 171 12.23 10.99 -1.20
N VAL A 172 13.31 11.65 -1.61
CA VAL A 172 13.71 11.74 -3.01
C VAL A 172 15.03 10.99 -3.20
N TYR A 173 15.03 10.07 -4.15
CA TYR A 173 16.16 9.19 -4.46
C TYR A 173 16.71 9.48 -5.86
N GLY A 174 18.00 9.21 -6.06
CA GLY A 174 18.64 9.30 -7.38
C GLY A 174 18.64 10.72 -7.98
N TYR A 175 18.55 11.76 -7.14
CA TYR A 175 18.52 13.15 -7.60
C TYR A 175 19.69 13.97 -7.04
N GLY A 176 20.57 14.43 -7.93
CA GLY A 176 21.79 15.15 -7.56
C GLY A 176 22.95 14.22 -7.17
N GLU A 177 24.12 14.82 -7.00
CA GLU A 177 25.35 14.09 -6.70
C GLU A 177 25.33 13.48 -5.29
N GLY A 178 25.75 12.21 -5.17
CA GLY A 178 25.83 11.50 -3.89
C GLY A 178 24.48 11.09 -3.27
N CYS A 179 23.36 11.39 -3.94
CA CYS A 179 22.03 11.02 -3.47
C CYS A 179 21.86 9.48 -3.42
N PRO A 180 21.49 8.88 -2.27
CA PRO A 180 21.30 7.44 -2.19
C PRO A 180 20.10 6.98 -3.03
N CYS A 181 20.15 5.74 -3.50
CA CYS A 181 18.95 5.03 -3.95
C CYS A 181 18.28 4.29 -2.77
N TYR A 182 17.08 3.74 -2.98
CA TYR A 182 16.39 2.94 -1.96
C TYR A 182 17.24 1.77 -1.45
N ARG A 183 17.97 1.07 -2.35
CA ARG A 183 18.88 -0.03 -1.97
C ARG A 183 20.07 0.41 -1.12
N CYS A 184 20.48 1.68 -1.15
CA CYS A 184 21.52 2.16 -0.23
C CYS A 184 21.06 2.06 1.22
N LEU A 185 19.76 2.25 1.47
CA LEU A 185 19.13 2.16 2.79
C LEU A 185 18.77 0.70 3.11
N PHE A 186 18.12 0.03 2.17
CA PHE A 186 17.61 -1.33 2.33
C PHE A 186 18.19 -2.23 1.22
N PRO A 187 19.41 -2.78 1.38
CA PRO A 187 20.13 -3.46 0.29
C PRO A 187 19.40 -4.66 -0.31
N LYS A 188 18.69 -5.42 0.54
CA LYS A 188 17.95 -6.62 0.16
C LYS A 188 16.50 -6.48 0.61
N PRO A 189 15.53 -6.93 -0.21
CA PRO A 189 14.14 -7.02 0.22
C PRO A 189 14.03 -7.87 1.49
N PRO A 190 13.15 -7.50 2.45
CA PRO A 190 12.82 -8.37 3.56
C PRO A 190 12.16 -9.67 3.07
N ALA A 191 12.30 -10.74 3.85
CA ALA A 191 11.63 -12.01 3.55
C ALA A 191 10.09 -11.85 3.62
N ILE A 192 9.37 -12.60 2.77
CA ILE A 192 7.91 -12.47 2.58
C ILE A 192 7.12 -12.59 3.89
N ASP A 193 7.55 -13.48 4.76
CA ASP A 193 7.01 -13.78 6.09
C ASP A 193 7.17 -12.61 7.08
N ALA A 194 8.15 -11.73 6.87
CA ALA A 194 8.31 -10.51 7.67
C ALA A 194 7.38 -9.37 7.20
N VAL A 195 6.92 -9.39 5.94
CA VAL A 195 6.12 -8.33 5.30
C VAL A 195 4.62 -8.45 5.56
N THR A 196 4.13 -9.67 5.77
CA THR A 196 2.70 -9.98 5.97
C THR A 196 2.04 -9.19 7.12
N LYS A 197 2.81 -8.73 8.12
CA LYS A 197 2.29 -7.97 9.26
C LYS A 197 1.83 -6.53 8.93
N CYS A 198 2.19 -5.97 7.77
CA CYS A 198 1.83 -4.60 7.42
C CYS A 198 0.46 -4.48 6.71
N SER A 199 -0.02 -5.53 6.02
CA SER A 199 -1.28 -5.47 5.26
C SER A 199 -2.54 -5.35 6.11
N ASP A 200 -2.42 -5.59 7.42
CA ASP A 200 -3.52 -5.46 8.40
C ASP A 200 -3.50 -4.12 9.12
N SER A 201 -2.51 -3.28 8.84
CA SER A 201 -2.41 -1.95 9.43
C SER A 201 -3.13 -0.96 8.52
N GLY A 202 -4.43 -0.75 8.76
CA GLY A 202 -5.24 0.24 8.04
C GLY A 202 -4.57 1.62 7.96
N VAL A 203 -5.04 2.48 7.05
CA VAL A 203 -4.43 3.80 6.78
C VAL A 203 -5.46 4.91 6.82
N LEU A 204 -5.10 6.04 7.43
CA LEU A 204 -5.98 7.20 7.52
C LEU A 204 -5.85 8.06 6.26
N GLY A 205 -7.00 8.40 5.65
CA GLY A 205 -7.07 9.21 4.43
C GLY A 205 -6.29 10.54 4.49
N PRO A 206 -6.39 11.32 5.58
CA PRO A 206 -5.60 12.56 5.71
C PRO A 206 -4.08 12.34 5.68
N VAL A 207 -3.57 11.20 6.17
CA VAL A 207 -2.12 10.92 6.20
C VAL A 207 -1.59 10.72 4.78
N VAL A 208 -2.28 9.89 3.97
CA VAL A 208 -1.92 9.73 2.55
C VAL A 208 -2.13 11.02 1.77
N GLY A 209 -3.17 11.80 2.10
CA GLY A 209 -3.40 13.11 1.49
C GLY A 209 -2.24 14.08 1.72
N VAL A 210 -1.74 14.17 2.95
CA VAL A 210 -0.59 15.01 3.31
C VAL A 210 0.66 14.55 2.57
N ILE A 211 1.02 13.27 2.66
CA ILE A 211 2.25 12.75 2.03
C ILE A 211 2.19 12.89 0.50
N GLY A 212 1.05 12.58 -0.13
CA GLY A 212 0.89 12.75 -1.57
C GLY A 212 0.94 14.22 -2.02
N SER A 213 0.41 15.15 -1.21
CA SER A 213 0.56 16.58 -1.47
C SER A 213 2.01 17.04 -1.36
N MET A 214 2.76 16.50 -0.40
CA MET A 214 4.19 16.76 -0.27
C MET A 214 5.01 16.16 -1.42
N GLN A 215 4.66 14.96 -1.91
CA GLN A 215 5.23 14.38 -3.13
C GLN A 215 5.02 15.32 -4.33
N ALA A 216 3.80 15.82 -4.53
CA ALA A 216 3.51 16.80 -5.59
C ALA A 216 4.39 18.05 -5.46
N GLY A 217 4.56 18.56 -4.24
CA GLY A 217 5.43 19.69 -3.96
C GLY A 217 6.89 19.45 -4.35
N GLU A 218 7.47 18.27 -4.04
CA GLU A 218 8.83 17.93 -4.49
C GLU A 218 8.93 17.80 -6.00
N ILE A 219 7.96 17.16 -6.65
CA ILE A 219 7.92 17.02 -8.11
C ILE A 219 7.92 18.40 -8.76
N ILE A 220 7.07 19.31 -8.29
CA ILE A 220 6.99 20.68 -8.80
C ILE A 220 8.31 21.42 -8.55
N LYS A 221 8.93 21.28 -7.36
CA LYS A 221 10.23 21.90 -7.08
C LYS A 221 11.34 21.37 -8.00
N ILE A 222 11.42 20.06 -8.20
CA ILE A 222 12.41 19.45 -9.10
C ILE A 222 12.18 19.92 -10.54
N ALA A 223 10.94 19.91 -11.01
CA ALA A 223 10.58 20.33 -12.35
C ALA A 223 10.89 21.83 -12.59
N ALA A 224 10.36 22.69 -11.72
CA ALA A 224 10.37 24.14 -11.89
C ALA A 224 11.68 24.79 -11.44
N THR A 225 12.35 24.29 -10.41
CA THR A 225 13.53 24.96 -9.80
C THR A 225 14.81 24.14 -9.87
N LYS A 226 14.74 22.87 -10.29
CA LYS A 226 15.86 21.93 -10.27
C LYS A 226 16.47 21.76 -8.87
N LYS A 227 15.65 21.91 -7.82
CA LYS A 227 16.03 21.70 -6.42
C LYS A 227 15.07 20.71 -5.76
N SER A 228 15.57 20.03 -4.72
CA SER A 228 14.77 19.17 -3.85
C SER A 228 15.20 19.38 -2.40
N CYS A 229 14.23 19.36 -1.48
CA CYS A 229 14.51 19.43 -0.04
C CYS A 229 14.65 18.04 0.58
N PHE A 230 14.12 17.01 -0.09
CA PHE A 230 14.11 15.64 0.42
C PHE A 230 15.07 14.70 -0.33
N ALA A 231 15.86 15.22 -1.26
CA ALA A 231 16.95 14.47 -1.88
C ALA A 231 18.03 14.12 -0.85
N GLY A 232 18.17 12.82 -0.57
CA GLY A 232 19.08 12.34 0.50
C GLY A 232 18.58 12.60 1.92
N PHE A 233 17.28 12.85 2.11
CA PHE A 233 16.64 12.95 3.41
C PHE A 233 15.41 12.04 3.47
N LEU A 234 15.11 11.51 4.65
CA LEU A 234 13.87 10.81 4.95
C LEU A 234 13.03 11.69 5.86
N TYR A 235 11.92 12.20 5.33
CA TYR A 235 10.91 12.89 6.10
C TYR A 235 9.95 11.87 6.70
N LEU A 236 9.68 12.01 8.00
CA LEU A 236 8.75 11.21 8.78
C LEU A 236 7.69 12.14 9.35
N PHE A 237 6.44 11.75 9.22
CA PHE A 237 5.28 12.47 9.75
C PHE A 237 4.45 11.51 10.58
N ASN A 238 4.14 11.89 11.82
CA ASN A 238 3.22 11.16 12.68
C ASN A 238 2.02 12.07 12.95
N ALA A 239 0.90 11.74 12.31
CA ALA A 239 -0.34 12.51 12.40
C ALA A 239 -1.04 12.37 13.76
N LEU A 240 -0.82 11.26 14.48
CA LEU A 240 -1.42 11.05 15.80
C LEU A 240 -0.94 12.10 16.81
N ASN A 241 0.36 12.36 16.79
CA ASN A 241 1.01 13.31 17.69
C ASN A 241 1.23 14.68 17.04
N GLY A 242 0.93 14.83 15.74
CA GLY A 242 1.20 16.05 14.97
C GLY A 242 2.67 16.40 14.84
N THR A 243 3.57 15.40 14.86
CA THR A 243 5.03 15.62 14.84
C THR A 243 5.64 15.26 13.50
N SER A 244 6.73 15.94 13.15
CA SER A 244 7.52 15.61 11.97
C SER A 244 9.01 15.60 12.27
N LYS A 245 9.74 14.70 11.61
CA LYS A 245 11.19 14.56 11.75
C LYS A 245 11.83 14.35 10.38
N THR A 246 12.90 15.08 10.09
CA THR A 246 13.69 14.89 8.88
C THR A 246 15.03 14.29 9.24
N ILE A 247 15.36 13.14 8.67
CA ILE A 247 16.60 12.40 8.92
C ILE A 247 17.49 12.52 7.68
N LYS A 248 18.72 13.00 7.84
CA LYS A 248 19.71 12.98 6.76
C LYS A 248 20.14 11.54 6.51
N LEU A 249 20.03 11.11 5.26
CA LEU A 249 20.45 9.77 4.85
C LEU A 249 21.96 9.75 4.60
N ARG A 250 22.54 8.57 4.77
CA ARG A 250 23.91 8.34 4.31
C ARG A 250 23.95 8.51 2.78
N GLN A 251 25.06 9.04 2.29
CA GLN A 251 25.29 9.20 0.86
C GLN A 251 25.26 7.84 0.14
N GLN A 252 25.19 7.91 -1.19
CA GLN A 252 25.34 6.77 -2.10
C GLN A 252 26.50 5.86 -1.67
N LYS A 253 26.23 4.56 -1.59
CA LYS A 253 27.24 3.55 -1.23
C LYS A 253 27.97 3.08 -2.48
N ASP A 254 29.30 3.07 -2.44
CA ASP A 254 30.15 2.56 -3.53
C ASP A 254 29.85 1.10 -3.90
N ASN A 255 29.46 0.28 -2.91
CA ASN A 255 29.12 -1.13 -3.08
C ASN A 255 27.61 -1.40 -3.27
N CYS A 256 26.81 -0.38 -3.58
CA CYS A 256 25.38 -0.59 -3.85
C CYS A 256 25.19 -1.40 -5.15
N ALA A 257 24.35 -2.43 -5.10
CA ALA A 257 24.12 -3.32 -6.25
C ALA A 257 23.62 -2.60 -7.52
N VAL A 258 22.91 -1.47 -7.39
CA VAL A 258 22.31 -0.76 -8.53
C VAL A 258 22.94 0.61 -8.83
N CYS A 259 23.36 1.35 -7.82
CA CYS A 259 23.99 2.67 -8.01
C CYS A 259 25.46 2.70 -7.60
N GLY A 260 26.07 1.59 -7.21
CA GLY A 260 27.49 1.53 -6.84
C GLY A 260 28.41 1.62 -8.06
N LYS A 261 29.73 1.65 -7.82
CA LYS A 261 30.74 1.67 -8.88
C LYS A 261 30.78 0.35 -9.66
N GLU A 262 30.60 -0.75 -8.95
CA GLU A 262 30.49 -2.10 -9.52
C GLU A 262 29.02 -2.53 -9.49
N GLN A 263 28.23 -2.06 -10.46
CA GLN A 263 26.81 -2.39 -10.57
C GLN A 263 26.64 -3.87 -10.87
N THR A 264 26.03 -4.60 -9.94
CA THR A 264 25.67 -6.02 -10.13
C THR A 264 24.26 -6.20 -10.68
N ILE A 265 23.41 -5.17 -10.56
CA ILE A 265 22.08 -5.09 -11.15
C ILE A 265 22.15 -4.11 -12.33
N THR A 266 22.19 -4.64 -13.55
CA THR A 266 22.19 -3.88 -14.81
C THR A 266 20.88 -4.02 -15.59
N GLU A 267 20.09 -5.03 -15.25
CA GLU A 267 18.76 -5.30 -15.82
C GLU A 267 17.75 -5.57 -14.70
N LEU A 268 16.47 -5.42 -15.01
CA LEU A 268 15.40 -5.78 -14.08
C LEU A 268 15.16 -7.29 -14.19
N GLY A 269 15.78 -8.08 -13.33
CA GLY A 269 15.51 -9.53 -13.32
C GLY A 269 14.23 -9.90 -12.56
N ASP A 270 13.88 -11.18 -12.62
CA ASP A 270 12.70 -11.68 -11.89
C ASP A 270 12.92 -11.55 -10.39
N CYS A 271 11.95 -10.96 -9.69
CA CYS A 271 12.06 -10.85 -8.25
C CYS A 271 12.17 -12.22 -7.55
N LYS A 272 11.67 -13.27 -8.20
CA LYS A 272 11.82 -14.66 -7.80
C LYS A 272 13.26 -15.17 -7.85
N GLU A 273 14.00 -14.86 -8.92
CA GLU A 273 15.34 -15.38 -9.18
C GLU A 273 16.43 -14.50 -8.56
N LEU A 274 16.26 -13.17 -8.55
CA LEU A 274 17.19 -12.24 -7.92
C LEU A 274 17.00 -12.08 -6.40
N TYR A 275 15.77 -12.28 -5.89
CA TYR A 275 15.41 -11.94 -4.50
C TYR A 275 14.81 -13.11 -3.69
N GLY A 276 14.84 -14.34 -4.21
CA GLY A 276 14.45 -15.55 -3.47
C GLY A 276 12.99 -15.59 -3.00
N CYS A 277 12.13 -14.77 -3.60
CA CYS A 277 10.72 -14.64 -3.21
C CYS A 277 9.86 -15.67 -3.93
N SER A 278 9.43 -16.75 -3.27
CA SER A 278 8.40 -17.62 -3.81
C SER A 278 7.05 -16.90 -3.87
N THR A 279 6.24 -17.20 -4.89
CA THR A 279 4.84 -16.72 -4.99
C THR A 279 4.09 -16.99 -3.71
N ARG A 280 3.17 -16.09 -3.34
CA ARG A 280 2.28 -16.17 -2.17
C ARG A 280 1.56 -17.52 -2.12
N THR A 281 2.19 -18.54 -1.55
CA THR A 281 1.50 -19.77 -1.19
C THR A 281 0.68 -19.39 0.02
N ARG A 282 -0.66 -19.42 -0.09
CA ARG A 282 -1.52 -19.37 1.10
C ARG A 282 -0.95 -20.34 2.11
N ILE A 283 -0.70 -19.87 3.32
CA ILE A 283 -0.20 -20.70 4.40
C ILE A 283 -1.15 -21.90 4.50
N LYS A 284 -0.65 -23.10 4.21
CA LYS A 284 -1.41 -24.35 4.29
C LYS A 284 -0.72 -25.23 5.30
N ILE A 285 -1.02 -24.96 6.57
CA ILE A 285 -0.43 -25.66 7.72
C ILE A 285 -1.34 -26.82 8.13
N LEU A 286 -2.65 -26.57 8.23
CA LEU A 286 -3.62 -27.59 8.61
C LEU A 286 -4.02 -28.46 7.42
N ALA A 287 -4.27 -29.75 7.67
CA ALA A 287 -4.91 -30.65 6.71
C ALA A 287 -6.37 -30.21 6.46
N GLU A 288 -6.94 -30.51 5.30
CA GLU A 288 -8.33 -30.10 4.95
C GLU A 288 -9.36 -30.57 6.00
N ASN A 289 -9.13 -31.74 6.60
CA ASN A 289 -10.01 -32.37 7.60
C ASN A 289 -10.11 -31.55 8.91
N ASP A 290 -9.06 -30.76 9.18
CA ASP A 290 -8.90 -29.90 10.35
C ASP A 290 -9.45 -28.49 10.12
N ARG A 291 -9.98 -28.23 8.93
CA ARG A 291 -10.61 -26.97 8.56
C ARG A 291 -12.09 -27.21 8.29
N ILE A 292 -12.90 -26.18 8.48
CA ILE A 292 -14.32 -26.18 8.09
C ILE A 292 -14.56 -25.03 7.12
N ASP A 293 -15.33 -25.25 6.05
CA ASP A 293 -15.71 -24.14 5.19
C ASP A 293 -16.77 -23.25 5.86
N PRO A 294 -16.83 -21.95 5.53
CA PRO A 294 -17.74 -21.00 6.17
C PRO A 294 -19.21 -21.43 6.15
N TYR A 295 -19.68 -22.02 5.04
CA TYR A 295 -21.07 -22.40 4.89
C TYR A 295 -21.43 -23.65 5.71
N SER A 296 -20.53 -24.63 5.78
CA SER A 296 -20.67 -25.77 6.69
C SER A 296 -20.66 -25.34 8.15
N TYR A 297 -19.80 -24.39 8.53
CA TYR A 297 -19.82 -23.82 9.88
C TYR A 297 -21.14 -23.11 10.17
N PHE A 298 -21.65 -22.30 9.25
CA PHE A 298 -22.95 -21.63 9.38
C PHE A 298 -24.08 -22.63 9.62
N LYS A 299 -24.13 -23.70 8.81
CA LYS A 299 -25.12 -24.79 9.01
C LYS A 299 -24.96 -25.47 10.37
N LEU A 300 -23.72 -25.68 10.82
CA LEU A 300 -23.45 -26.25 12.13
C LEU A 300 -23.96 -25.32 13.25
N SER A 301 -23.71 -24.01 13.15
CA SER A 301 -24.11 -23.04 14.16
C SER A 301 -25.63 -22.82 14.25
N GLU A 302 -26.35 -23.01 13.13
CA GLU A 302 -27.82 -22.87 13.09
C GLU A 302 -28.55 -24.15 13.51
N ASN A 303 -28.01 -25.34 13.18
CA ASN A 303 -28.73 -26.61 13.37
C ASN A 303 -28.35 -27.38 14.64
N SER A 304 -27.32 -26.96 15.39
CA SER A 304 -26.92 -27.66 16.61
C SER A 304 -27.74 -27.16 17.82
N GLY A 305 -28.33 -28.10 18.57
CA GLY A 305 -28.93 -27.78 19.88
C GLY A 305 -27.92 -27.24 20.91
N LYS A 306 -26.61 -27.31 20.60
CA LYS A 306 -25.50 -26.71 21.34
C LYS A 306 -24.63 -25.89 20.39
N LYS A 307 -24.63 -24.56 20.51
CA LYS A 307 -23.85 -23.67 19.63
C LYS A 307 -22.33 -23.90 19.77
N PRO A 308 -21.58 -24.01 18.66
CA PRO A 308 -20.12 -24.14 18.72
C PRO A 308 -19.45 -22.96 19.43
N ILE A 309 -18.27 -23.17 20.00
CA ILE A 309 -17.45 -22.08 20.55
C ILE A 309 -16.63 -21.48 19.40
N LEU A 310 -16.62 -20.15 19.27
CA LEU A 310 -15.90 -19.45 18.21
C LEU A 310 -14.91 -18.45 18.80
N ILE A 311 -13.65 -18.60 18.44
CA ILE A 311 -12.56 -17.68 18.79
C ILE A 311 -12.27 -16.80 17.58
N ASP A 312 -12.32 -15.49 17.76
CA ASP A 312 -11.89 -14.51 16.76
C ASP A 312 -10.50 -13.97 17.13
N THR A 313 -9.50 -14.30 16.32
CA THR A 313 -8.10 -13.94 16.59
C THR A 313 -7.67 -12.59 16.03
N ARG A 314 -8.60 -11.84 15.43
CA ARG A 314 -8.34 -10.47 14.95
C ARG A 314 -8.10 -9.51 16.10
N TRP A 315 -7.54 -8.35 15.80
CA TRP A 315 -7.35 -7.32 16.82
C TRP A 315 -8.70 -6.78 17.33
N PRO A 316 -8.76 -6.20 18.55
CA PRO A 316 -10.03 -5.68 19.09
C PRO A 316 -10.68 -4.62 18.20
N HIS A 317 -9.90 -3.79 17.52
CA HIS A 317 -10.43 -2.77 16.61
C HIS A 317 -11.05 -3.38 15.34
N GLU A 318 -10.49 -4.49 14.83
CA GLU A 318 -11.06 -5.26 13.72
C GLU A 318 -12.36 -5.97 14.13
N PHE A 319 -12.38 -6.54 15.33
CA PHE A 319 -13.56 -7.17 15.91
C PHE A 319 -14.72 -6.18 16.09
N SER A 320 -14.41 -4.93 16.47
CA SER A 320 -15.41 -3.85 16.61
C SER A 320 -16.02 -3.37 15.29
N ILE A 321 -15.39 -3.63 14.12
CA ILE A 321 -15.98 -3.30 12.81
C ILE A 321 -17.17 -4.21 12.51
N GLY A 322 -17.06 -5.50 12.89
CA GLY A 322 -18.09 -6.51 12.70
C GLY A 322 -17.53 -7.89 13.02
N HIS A 323 -18.33 -8.73 13.68
CA HIS A 323 -17.97 -10.09 14.09
C HIS A 323 -19.22 -10.98 14.14
N LEU A 324 -19.02 -12.31 14.13
CA LEU A 324 -20.14 -13.24 14.25
C LEU A 324 -20.73 -13.20 15.68
N PRO A 325 -22.06 -13.33 15.86
CA PRO A 325 -22.73 -13.07 17.15
C PRO A 325 -22.22 -13.85 18.37
N ASN A 326 -21.59 -15.02 18.19
CA ASN A 326 -21.05 -15.85 19.29
C ASN A 326 -19.52 -15.87 19.31
N ALA A 327 -18.85 -14.97 18.58
CA ALA A 327 -17.40 -14.91 18.52
C ALA A 327 -16.82 -14.26 19.78
N ILE A 328 -15.86 -14.92 20.42
CA ILE A 328 -15.09 -14.40 21.55
C ILE A 328 -13.77 -13.86 21.01
N ASN A 329 -13.51 -12.57 21.21
CA ASN A 329 -12.27 -11.96 20.71
C ASN A 329 -11.08 -12.30 21.60
N ILE A 330 -10.20 -13.16 21.10
CA ILE A 330 -8.91 -13.46 21.72
C ILE A 330 -7.83 -13.22 20.66
N PRO A 331 -7.28 -12.00 20.56
CA PRO A 331 -6.30 -11.65 19.53
C PRO A 331 -5.13 -12.64 19.50
N MET A 332 -4.60 -12.95 18.32
CA MET A 332 -3.56 -13.98 18.14
C MET A 332 -2.36 -13.82 19.10
N LEU A 333 -1.88 -12.58 19.30
CA LEU A 333 -0.77 -12.29 20.21
C LEU A 333 -1.14 -12.49 21.68
N LYS A 334 -2.40 -12.24 22.07
CA LYS A 334 -2.91 -12.56 23.40
C LYS A 334 -2.96 -14.07 23.56
N LEU A 335 -3.55 -14.78 22.59
CA LEU A 335 -3.73 -16.23 22.62
C LEU A 335 -2.42 -16.98 22.85
N CYS A 336 -1.34 -16.62 22.13
CA CYS A 336 -0.02 -17.23 22.29
C CYS A 336 0.60 -17.10 23.70
N CYS A 337 0.08 -16.21 24.53
CA CYS A 337 0.55 -15.95 25.89
C CYS A 337 -0.34 -16.59 26.97
N LEU A 338 -1.45 -17.25 26.59
CA LEU A 338 -2.41 -17.82 27.53
C LEU A 338 -2.10 -19.28 27.83
N THR A 339 -2.17 -19.68 29.09
CA THR A 339 -2.18 -21.11 29.43
C THR A 339 -3.52 -21.75 29.07
N SER A 340 -3.60 -23.08 29.03
CA SER A 340 -4.87 -23.79 28.85
C SER A 340 -5.94 -23.38 29.88
N ALA A 341 -5.54 -23.10 31.13
CA ALA A 341 -6.43 -22.61 32.17
C ALA A 341 -6.94 -21.17 31.89
N ASP A 342 -6.11 -20.31 31.31
CA ASP A 342 -6.53 -18.96 30.93
C ASP A 342 -7.46 -18.99 29.72
N VAL A 343 -7.21 -19.86 28.74
CA VAL A 343 -8.12 -20.06 27.59
C VAL A 343 -9.49 -20.55 28.07
N VAL A 344 -9.55 -21.53 28.97
CA VAL A 344 -10.82 -22.00 29.58
C VAL A 344 -11.57 -20.85 30.25
N ARG A 345 -10.84 -19.95 30.93
CA ARG A 345 -11.43 -18.77 31.58
C ARG A 345 -11.98 -17.77 30.57
N GLU A 346 -11.23 -17.45 29.52
CA GLU A 346 -11.63 -16.51 28.47
C GLU A 346 -12.81 -17.02 27.63
N LEU A 347 -12.93 -18.34 27.46
CA LEU A 347 -14.03 -18.95 26.73
C LEU A 347 -15.29 -19.14 27.57
N GLU A 348 -15.20 -18.94 28.89
CA GLU A 348 -16.26 -19.21 29.86
C GLU A 348 -16.87 -20.62 29.70
N ALA A 349 -16.03 -21.60 29.34
CA ALA A 349 -16.47 -22.96 29.01
C ALA A 349 -15.47 -24.00 29.53
N ASP A 350 -15.96 -25.03 30.22
CA ASP A 350 -15.11 -26.11 30.72
C ASP A 350 -14.64 -27.07 29.59
N ILE A 351 -13.68 -27.93 29.89
CA ILE A 351 -13.09 -28.87 28.91
C ILE A 351 -14.15 -29.85 28.35
N LYS A 352 -15.19 -30.17 29.11
CA LYS A 352 -16.27 -31.06 28.66
C LYS A 352 -17.16 -30.31 27.66
N GLU A 353 -17.52 -29.06 27.94
CA GLU A 353 -18.27 -28.21 27.02
C GLU A 353 -17.49 -27.93 25.74
N MET A 354 -16.19 -27.67 25.83
CA MET A 354 -15.33 -27.49 24.67
C MET A 354 -15.29 -28.75 23.78
N ARG A 355 -15.30 -29.95 24.37
CA ARG A 355 -15.39 -31.22 23.64
C ARG A 355 -16.76 -31.42 22.99
N ASP A 356 -17.82 -31.17 23.74
CA ASP A 356 -19.20 -31.39 23.29
C ASP A 356 -19.61 -30.42 22.16
N ARG A 357 -19.18 -29.16 22.25
CA ARG A 357 -19.56 -28.07 21.33
C ARG A 357 -18.59 -27.92 20.15
N GLY A 358 -17.34 -28.33 20.36
CA GLY A 358 -16.22 -28.05 19.49
C GLY A 358 -15.79 -26.59 19.50
N VAL A 359 -14.50 -26.37 19.25
CA VAL A 359 -13.90 -25.02 19.25
C VAL A 359 -13.41 -24.68 17.86
N TYR A 360 -13.91 -23.57 17.34
CA TYR A 360 -13.61 -23.07 16.01
C TYR A 360 -12.86 -21.75 16.12
N VAL A 361 -11.93 -21.53 15.19
CA VAL A 361 -11.13 -20.30 15.16
C VAL A 361 -11.32 -19.60 13.82
N ILE A 362 -11.58 -18.30 13.88
CA ILE A 362 -11.71 -17.43 12.70
C ILE A 362 -10.74 -16.25 12.80
N CYS A 363 -10.17 -15.88 11.67
CA CYS A 363 -9.45 -14.61 11.50
C CYS A 363 -9.90 -13.94 10.21
N ARG A 364 -9.23 -12.87 9.75
CA ARG A 364 -9.63 -12.15 8.53
C ARG A 364 -9.57 -13.05 7.28
N ARG A 365 -8.47 -13.78 7.07
CA ARG A 365 -8.19 -14.55 5.84
C ARG A 365 -8.03 -16.07 6.00
N GLY A 366 -8.17 -16.58 7.22
CA GLY A 366 -7.93 -17.99 7.51
C GLY A 366 -6.44 -18.39 7.56
N GLU A 367 -5.54 -17.43 7.84
CA GLU A 367 -4.10 -17.65 7.98
C GLU A 367 -3.71 -17.81 9.46
N ASP A 368 -3.90 -16.76 10.27
CA ASP A 368 -3.63 -16.82 11.72
C ASP A 368 -4.48 -17.87 12.45
N SER A 369 -5.69 -18.13 11.97
CA SER A 369 -6.58 -19.13 12.56
C SER A 369 -5.98 -20.54 12.49
N GLN A 370 -5.17 -20.85 11.47
CA GLN A 370 -4.46 -22.14 11.39
C GLN A 370 -3.37 -22.24 12.46
N ILE A 371 -2.63 -21.15 12.70
CA ILE A 371 -1.57 -21.09 13.71
C ILE A 371 -2.20 -21.19 15.11
N ALA A 372 -3.31 -20.49 15.33
CA ALA A 372 -4.07 -20.54 16.57
C ALA A 372 -4.54 -21.97 16.89
N VAL A 373 -5.05 -22.71 15.90
CA VAL A 373 -5.45 -24.12 16.10
C VAL A 373 -4.26 -24.99 16.48
N LEU A 374 -3.09 -24.82 15.86
CA LEU A 374 -1.90 -25.57 16.27
C LEU A 374 -1.48 -25.26 17.70
N TYR A 375 -1.49 -23.99 18.08
CA TYR A 375 -1.19 -23.55 19.43
C TYR A 375 -2.16 -24.17 20.44
N LEU A 376 -3.47 -24.06 20.18
CA LEU A 376 -4.51 -24.65 21.03
C LEU A 376 -4.37 -26.17 21.14
N ARG A 377 -4.12 -26.88 20.04
CA ARG A 377 -3.89 -28.34 20.08
C ARG A 377 -2.69 -28.73 20.94
N LYS A 378 -1.64 -27.91 20.95
CA LYS A 378 -0.46 -28.12 21.79
C LYS A 378 -0.79 -27.90 23.27
N GLU A 379 -1.45 -26.78 23.61
CA GLU A 379 -1.81 -26.46 25.00
C GLU A 379 -2.87 -27.41 25.59
N PHE A 380 -3.69 -28.04 24.74
CA PHE A 380 -4.76 -28.96 25.11
C PHE A 380 -4.50 -30.41 24.68
N ALA A 381 -3.24 -30.81 24.50
CA ALA A 381 -2.86 -32.13 23.97
C ALA A 381 -3.52 -33.31 24.71
N ASP A 382 -3.66 -33.20 26.03
CA ASP A 382 -4.24 -34.25 26.89
C ASP A 382 -5.77 -34.19 27.02
N SER A 383 -6.42 -33.18 26.42
CA SER A 383 -7.83 -32.86 26.66
C SER A 383 -8.80 -33.34 25.56
N LEU A 384 -8.27 -33.86 24.44
CA LEU A 384 -9.05 -34.36 23.29
C LEU A 384 -10.10 -33.36 22.75
N VAL A 385 -9.86 -32.06 22.90
CA VAL A 385 -10.77 -31.01 22.41
C VAL A 385 -10.60 -30.86 20.88
N PRO A 386 -11.69 -30.88 20.09
CA PRO A 386 -11.59 -30.70 18.66
C PRO A 386 -11.47 -29.21 18.32
N PHE A 387 -10.27 -28.81 17.89
CA PHE A 387 -10.00 -27.48 17.34
C PHE A 387 -9.97 -27.51 15.81
N LYS A 388 -10.75 -26.63 15.18
CA LYS A 388 -10.75 -26.42 13.73
C LYS A 388 -10.71 -24.93 13.39
N ASP A 389 -10.19 -24.59 12.21
CA ASP A 389 -10.28 -23.21 11.72
C ASP A 389 -11.36 -23.05 10.63
N ILE A 390 -11.90 -21.85 10.51
CA ILE A 390 -12.81 -21.49 9.42
C ILE A 390 -11.97 -21.11 8.19
N ASN A 391 -12.01 -21.97 7.17
CA ASN A 391 -11.20 -21.84 5.97
C ASN A 391 -11.52 -20.54 5.22
N GLY A 392 -10.50 -19.69 5.03
CA GLY A 392 -10.64 -18.41 4.34
C GLY A 392 -11.17 -17.26 5.20
N GLY A 393 -11.44 -17.50 6.49
CA GLY A 393 -11.79 -16.45 7.44
C GLY A 393 -13.07 -15.67 7.09
N TYR A 394 -13.14 -14.43 7.58
CA TYR A 394 -14.24 -13.51 7.27
C TYR A 394 -14.32 -13.14 5.78
N GLU A 395 -13.20 -13.09 5.05
CA GLU A 395 -13.22 -12.82 3.60
C GLU A 395 -14.02 -13.89 2.82
N LYS A 396 -13.87 -15.17 3.18
CA LYS A 396 -14.67 -16.23 2.56
C LYS A 396 -16.07 -16.32 3.15
N TRP A 397 -16.25 -15.94 4.42
CA TRP A 397 -17.56 -15.83 5.05
C TRP A 397 -18.47 -14.88 4.29
N SER A 398 -17.97 -13.68 3.95
CA SER A 398 -18.80 -12.70 3.25
C SER A 398 -19.21 -13.18 1.85
N GLN A 399 -18.34 -13.92 1.17
CA GLN A 399 -18.64 -14.45 -0.15
C GLN A 399 -19.64 -15.61 -0.10
N ALA A 400 -19.56 -16.45 0.93
CA ALA A 400 -20.26 -17.74 0.98
C ALA A 400 -21.53 -17.74 1.84
N VAL A 401 -21.63 -16.87 2.85
CA VAL A 401 -22.71 -16.88 3.85
C VAL A 401 -23.45 -15.56 3.90
N ASP A 402 -22.73 -14.46 4.15
CA ASP A 402 -23.31 -13.14 4.38
C ASP A 402 -22.63 -12.08 3.51
N LYS A 403 -23.20 -11.81 2.33
CA LYS A 403 -22.65 -10.84 1.37
C LYS A 403 -22.62 -9.40 1.88
N ASP A 404 -23.38 -9.10 2.91
CA ASP A 404 -23.46 -7.79 3.52
C ASP A 404 -22.48 -7.64 4.70
N PHE A 405 -21.78 -8.72 5.07
CA PHE A 405 -20.78 -8.68 6.14
C PHE A 405 -19.64 -7.72 5.77
N PRO A 406 -19.27 -6.79 6.67
CA PRO A 406 -18.26 -5.78 6.36
C PRO A 406 -16.87 -6.41 6.19
N ILE A 407 -16.32 -6.29 4.98
CA ILE A 407 -14.93 -6.63 4.67
C ILE A 407 -14.15 -5.34 4.43
N TYR A 408 -12.96 -5.29 5.01
CA TYR A 408 -11.98 -4.22 4.90
C TYR A 408 -10.63 -4.82 4.52
#